data_AF-A0A8J9VU88-F1
#
_entry.id   AF-A0A8J9VU88-F1
#
_cell.length_a   1.000
_cell.length_b   1.000
_cell.length_c   1.000
_cell.angle_alpha   90.00
_cell.angle_beta   90.00
_cell.angle_gamma   90.00
#
_symmetry.space_group_name_H-M   'P 1'
#
loop_
_entity.id
_entity.type
_entity.pdbx_description
1 polymer ?
#
loop_
_entity_poly.entity_id
_entity_poly.type
_entity_poly.pdbx_seq_one_letter_code
_entity_poly.pdbx_strand_id
1 'polypeptide(L)' 'MQVLGKVPTISIDKTDGCQIYLSNDSLDVEIVSSKSSEMNVLVPKGNGDYTEHPIPEQFKTMLNKPPTGLTTTPVESKG' A
#
# COMPACT_ATOMS: atom_id res chain seq x y z
N MET A 1 -8.43 -7.32 6.91
CA MET A 1 -7.44 -7.72 7.95
C MET A 1 -7.36 -6.60 8.98
N GLN A 2 -7.33 -6.91 10.28
CA GLN A 2 -7.17 -5.89 11.33
C GLN A 2 -5.95 -6.20 12.20
N VAL A 3 -5.14 -5.18 12.41
CA VAL A 3 -3.97 -5.22 13.29
C VAL A 3 -4.37 -4.66 14.65
N LEU A 4 -4.11 -5.42 15.72
CA LEU A 4 -4.46 -5.03 17.09
C LEU A 4 -3.26 -4.56 17.93
N GLY A 5 -2.04 -4.88 17.50
CA GLY A 5 -0.79 -4.51 18.17
C GLY A 5 0.21 -3.96 17.17
N LYS A 6 1.51 -4.11 17.39
CA LYS A 6 2.53 -3.72 16.42
C LYS A 6 2.75 -4.80 15.35
N VAL A 7 2.72 -4.42 14.07
CA VAL A 7 3.10 -5.25 12.93
C VAL A 7 4.10 -4.48 12.07
N PRO A 8 5.31 -5.01 11.86
CA PRO A 8 6.34 -4.30 11.09
C PRO A 8 6.12 -4.37 9.58
N THR A 9 5.56 -5.47 9.07
CA THR A 9 5.43 -5.70 7.62
C THR A 9 4.15 -6.46 7.30
N ILE A 10 3.47 -6.06 6.24
CA ILE A 10 2.31 -6.75 5.67
C ILE A 10 2.62 -7.08 4.21
N SER A 11 2.45 -8.34 3.84
CA SER A 11 2.62 -8.80 2.46
C SER A 11 1.28 -9.22 1.87
N ILE A 12 0.99 -8.75 0.66
CA ILE A 12 -0.24 -9.07 -0.09
C ILE A 12 0.19 -9.65 -1.43
N ASP A 13 -0.17 -10.91 -1.71
CA ASP A 13 0.13 -11.59 -2.97
C ASP A 13 -1.16 -12.19 -3.55
N LYS A 14 -1.40 -12.00 -4.85
CA LYS A 14 -2.50 -12.64 -5.61
C LYS A 14 -3.85 -12.53 -4.91
N THR A 15 -4.16 -11.34 -4.45
CA THR A 15 -5.39 -11.03 -3.70
C THR A 15 -6.06 -9.82 -4.30
N ASP A 16 -7.36 -9.92 -4.57
CA ASP A 16 -8.22 -8.83 -5.02
C ASP A 16 -9.15 -8.44 -3.87
N GLY A 17 -9.25 -7.14 -3.55
CA GLY A 17 -10.12 -6.63 -2.50
C GLY A 17 -9.55 -6.83 -1.10
N CYS A 18 -8.57 -6.01 -0.71
CA CYS A 18 -7.92 -6.11 0.59
C CYS A 18 -8.01 -4.80 1.38
N GLN A 19 -8.71 -4.82 2.51
CA GLN A 19 -8.71 -3.71 3.47
C GLN A 19 -7.86 -4.04 4.70
N ILE A 20 -6.93 -3.13 5.03
CA ILE A 20 -5.96 -3.29 6.11
C ILE A 20 -6.22 -2.24 7.18
N TYR A 21 -6.80 -2.64 8.30
CA TYR A 21 -7.07 -1.77 9.44
C TYR A 21 -5.85 -1.76 10.35
N LEU A 22 -5.17 -0.62 10.45
CA LEU A 22 -4.00 -0.45 11.31
C LEU A 22 -4.40 -0.12 12.75
N SER A 23 -3.51 -0.47 13.68
CA SER A 23 -3.53 0.05 15.05
C SER A 23 -2.66 1.32 15.14
N ASN A 24 -2.81 2.08 16.23
CA ASN A 24 -1.91 3.20 16.52
C ASN A 24 -0.44 2.77 16.70
N ASP A 25 -0.20 1.50 17.00
CA ASP A 25 1.13 0.93 17.24
C ASP A 25 1.82 0.45 15.94
N SER A 26 1.12 0.49 14.80
CA SER A 26 1.61 0.00 13.49
C SER A 26 1.57 1.08 12.41
N LEU A 27 1.75 2.35 12.79
CA LEU A 27 1.81 3.45 11.82
C LEU A 27 3.12 3.45 11.01
N ASP A 28 4.13 2.70 11.45
CA ASP A 28 5.42 2.48 10.79
C ASP A 28 5.47 1.20 9.94
N VAL A 29 4.31 0.62 9.62
CA VAL A 29 4.23 -0.64 8.86
C VAL A 29 4.73 -0.49 7.42
N GLU A 30 5.51 -1.47 6.97
CA GLU A 30 5.87 -1.63 5.56
C GLU A 30 4.84 -2.51 4.85
N ILE A 31 4.36 -2.09 3.69
CA ILE A 31 3.41 -2.87 2.89
C ILE A 31 4.07 -3.26 1.57
N VAL A 32 4.12 -4.57 1.32
CA VAL A 32 4.63 -5.16 0.10
C VAL A 32 3.49 -5.83 -0.63
N SER A 33 3.26 -5.46 -1.89
CA SER A 33 2.17 -6.01 -2.70
C SER A 33 2.67 -6.57 -4.02
N SER A 34 2.11 -7.70 -4.45
CA SER A 34 2.34 -8.28 -5.77
C SER A 34 1.08 -8.91 -6.36
N LYS A 35 0.77 -8.57 -7.62
CA LYS A 35 -0.37 -9.15 -8.36
C LYS A 35 -1.69 -9.04 -7.57
N SER A 36 -1.93 -7.88 -6.99
CA SER A 36 -3.11 -7.61 -6.17
C SER A 36 -3.78 -6.33 -6.62
N SER A 37 -5.09 -6.25 -6.45
CA SER A 37 -5.90 -5.06 -6.74
C SER A 37 -6.86 -4.72 -5.60
N GLU A 38 -7.42 -3.50 -5.65
CA GLU A 38 -8.42 -3.00 -4.68
C GLU A 38 -7.89 -3.05 -3.24
N MET A 39 -6.66 -2.58 -3.05
CA MET A 39 -5.96 -2.61 -1.76
C MET A 39 -6.01 -1.26 -1.05
N ASN A 40 -6.55 -1.23 0.17
CA ASN A 40 -6.76 0.00 0.92
C ASN A 40 -6.20 -0.13 2.34
N VAL A 41 -5.46 0.89 2.79
CA VAL A 41 -4.95 1.02 4.16
C VAL A 41 -5.87 1.95 4.95
N LEU A 42 -6.36 1.47 6.07
CA LEU A 42 -7.23 2.21 6.98
C LEU A 42 -6.42 2.61 8.21
N VAL A 43 -6.11 3.90 8.30
CA VAL A 43 -5.33 4.51 9.38
C VAL A 43 -6.28 5.05 10.46
N PRO A 44 -6.15 4.64 11.73
CA PRO A 44 -7.06 5.07 12.79
C PRO A 44 -6.90 6.57 13.08
N LYS A 45 -8.03 7.28 13.24
CA LYS A 45 -8.07 8.72 13.62
C LYS A 45 -8.15 8.96 15.13
N GLY A 46 -8.30 7.90 15.93
CA GLY A 46 -8.44 7.96 17.39
C GLY A 46 -9.87 8.23 17.90
N ASN A 47 -10.82 8.53 17.02
CA ASN A 47 -12.24 8.76 17.35
C ASN A 47 -13.16 7.55 17.02
N GLY A 48 -12.58 6.39 16.70
CA GLY A 48 -13.30 5.21 16.20
C GLY A 48 -13.42 5.15 14.68
N ASP A 49 -13.10 6.24 13.97
CA ASP A 49 -13.07 6.26 12.51
C ASP A 49 -11.67 5.99 11.94
N TYR A 50 -11.63 5.72 10.64
CA TYR A 50 -10.41 5.50 9.87
C TYR A 50 -10.32 6.48 8.69
N THR A 51 -9.09 6.83 8.31
CA THR A 51 -8.78 7.43 7.00
C THR A 51 -8.39 6.32 6.05
N GLU A 52 -8.98 6.30 4.87
CA GLU A 52 -8.68 5.32 3.84
C GLU A 52 -7.62 5.85 2.87
N HIS A 53 -6.62 5.01 2.58
CA HIS A 53 -5.53 5.30 1.65
C HIS A 53 -5.41 4.14 0.65
N PRO A 54 -5.74 4.35 -0.64
CA PRO A 54 -5.56 3.31 -1.65
C PRO A 54 -4.06 3.09 -1.92
N ILE A 55 -3.66 1.83 -2.08
CA ILE A 55 -2.30 1.45 -2.48
C ILE A 55 -2.23 1.48 -4.02
N PRO A 56 -1.24 2.16 -4.62
CA PRO A 56 -1.03 2.10 -6.06
C PRO A 56 -0.77 0.67 -6.54
N GLU A 57 -1.58 0.22 -7.49
CA GLU A 57 -1.48 -1.10 -8.11
C GLU A 57 -0.95 -1.04 -9.56
N GLN A 58 -0.86 0.16 -10.14
CA GLN A 58 -0.26 0.39 -11.46
C GLN A 58 1.08 1.11 -11.35
N PHE A 59 2.06 0.67 -12.14
CA PHE A 59 3.40 1.25 -12.18
C PHE A 59 3.79 1.58 -13.62
N LYS A 60 4.42 2.74 -13.79
CA LYS A 60 4.98 3.18 -15.07
C LYS A 60 6.50 2.99 -15.02
N THR A 61 7.02 2.25 -15.99
CA THR A 61 8.47 2.05 -16.16
C THR A 61 8.95 2.76 -17.41
N MET A 62 10.00 3.57 -17.27
CA MET A 62 10.63 4.30 -18.36
C MET A 62 12.06 3.79 -18.58
N LEU A 63 12.44 3.62 -19.85
CA LEU A 63 13.83 3.42 -20.24
C LEU A 63 14.52 4.79 -20.30
N ASN A 64 15.60 4.97 -19.54
CA ASN A 64 16.35 6.21 -19.55
C ASN A 64 17.22 6.33 -20.81
N LYS A 65 17.60 7.55 -21.20
CA LYS A 65 18.46 7.76 -22.38
C LYS A 65 19.83 7.09 -22.18
N PRO A 66 20.45 6.53 -23.23
CA PRO A 66 21.73 5.83 -23.10
C PRO A 66 22.81 6.70 -22.43
N PRO A 67 23.68 6.11 -21.57
CA PRO A 67 23.80 4.67 -21.27
C PRO A 67 23.15 4.30 -19.92
N THR A 68 21.87 4.63 -19.68
CA THR A 68 21.30 4.49 -18.32
C THR A 68 20.06 3.58 -18.22
N GLY A 69 19.83 3.08 -17.00
CA GLY A 69 18.91 1.98 -16.65
C GLY A 69 17.41 2.31 -16.66
N LEU A 70 16.63 1.61 -15.83
CA LEU A 70 15.18 1.75 -15.72
C LEU A 70 14.78 2.63 -14.54
N THR A 71 13.72 3.41 -14.71
CA THR A 71 13.07 4.14 -13.61
C THR A 71 11.60 3.71 -13.54
N THR A 72 11.16 3.27 -12.37
CA THR A 72 9.77 2.86 -12.12
C THR A 72 9.13 3.82 -11.13
N THR A 73 7.93 4.30 -11.43
CA THR A 73 7.14 5.16 -10.54
C THR A 73 5.74 4.58 -10.37
N PRO A 74 5.16 4.59 -9.16
CA PRO A 74 3.76 4.28 -8.99
C PRO A 74 2.90 5.29 -9.74
N VAL A 75 1.77 4.82 -10.29
CA VAL A 75 0.72 5.67 -10.84
C VAL A 75 -0.29 5.86 -9.72
N GLU A 76 -0.40 7.09 -9.20
CA GLU A 76 -1.38 7.40 -8.16
C GLU A 76 -2.80 7.21 -8.70
N SER A 77 -3.56 6.33 -8.05
CA SER A 77 -5.00 6.31 -8.20
C SER A 77 -5.56 7.45 -7.34
N LYS A 78 -5.79 8.62 -7.95
CA LYS A 78 -6.62 9.65 -7.33
C LYS A 78 -8.08 9.21 -7.47
N GLY A 79 -8.50 8.33 -6.56
CA GLY A 79 -9.93 8.10 -6.29
C GLY A 79 -10.60 9.37 -5.81
#